data_AF-A0A6P1R3Y6-F1
#
_entry.id   AF-A0A6P1R3Y6-F1
#
_cell.length_a   1.000
_cell.length_b   1.000
_cell.length_c   1.000
_cell.angle_alpha   90.00
_cell.angle_beta   90.00
_cell.angle_gamma   90.00
#
_symmetry.space_group_name_H-M   'P 1'
#
loop_
_entity.id
_entity.type
_entity.pdbx_description
1 polymer ?
#
loop_
_entity_poly.entity_id
_entity_poly.type
_entity_poly.pdbx_seq_one_letter_code
_entity_poly.pdbx_strand_id
1 'polypeptide(L)'
;MGGAMLNVDEEILLNQLAQGIASNPEGDAWFGAQSEDDKRRLLRGLSNFILQARPKPEDVVVAIAESRLKPTLTPCVLIAMPNLRVQLAKLVMLPEFELPRVFRLLIELLAVADGRRRKERPLDRINHWWHRDLGDPDVVNDIKRMRDAGLLESLLSFVRTETLTRKQITLGTDIARDLGVDGDDARELVRRFGEQFNVDMSEFDFDMYFGSEGFELSGLVKTLLGRRTKAPMTVELLFGAAKQRRWSRNSGA
;
A
#
# COMPACT_ATOMS: atom_id res chain seq x y z
N MET A 1 9.85 13.30 0.50
CA MET A 1 10.02 11.89 0.92
C MET A 1 8.67 11.21 0.80
N GLY A 2 8.46 10.48 -0.30
CA GLY A 2 7.22 9.74 -0.55
C GLY A 2 7.03 8.69 0.54
N GLY A 3 6.08 8.93 1.44
CA GLY A 3 5.64 7.90 2.37
C GLY A 3 4.94 6.83 1.55
N ALA A 4 5.53 5.64 1.47
CA ALA A 4 4.88 4.52 0.80
C ALA A 4 3.44 4.40 1.31
N MET A 5 2.49 4.52 0.40
CA MET A 5 1.07 4.54 0.73
C MET A 5 0.61 3.12 1.04
N LEU A 6 -0.27 2.98 2.02
CA LEU A 6 -0.93 1.72 2.34
C LEU A 6 -1.72 1.22 1.12
N ASN A 7 -1.90 -0.10 1.03
CA ASN A 7 -2.94 -0.66 0.18
C ASN A 7 -4.30 -0.67 0.89
N VAL A 8 -5.39 -0.84 0.14
CA VAL A 8 -6.75 -0.76 0.68
C VAL A 8 -7.02 -1.80 1.78
N ASP A 9 -6.45 -2.99 1.68
CA ASP A 9 -6.65 -4.06 2.68
C ASP A 9 -5.93 -3.73 3.99
N GLU A 10 -4.70 -3.18 3.92
CA GLU A 10 -3.98 -2.66 5.08
C GLU A 10 -4.74 -1.51 5.74
N GLU A 11 -5.26 -0.55 4.96
CA GLU A 11 -6.05 0.56 5.49
C GLU A 11 -7.31 0.09 6.21
N ILE A 12 -8.02 -0.90 5.63
CA ILE A 12 -9.22 -1.49 6.23
C ILE A 12 -8.86 -2.19 7.54
N LEU A 13 -7.84 -3.04 7.54
CA LEU A 13 -7.45 -3.80 8.73
C LEU A 13 -7.04 -2.89 9.90
N LEU A 14 -6.22 -1.87 9.65
CA LEU A 14 -5.83 -0.90 10.69
C LEU A 14 -7.05 -0.21 11.32
N ASN A 15 -8.04 0.15 10.50
CA ASN A 15 -9.26 0.76 10.98
C ASN A 15 -10.20 -0.23 11.66
N GLN A 16 -10.25 -1.50 11.22
CA GLN A 16 -11.01 -2.56 11.90
C GLN A 16 -10.43 -2.88 13.27
N LEU A 17 -9.10 -2.88 13.42
CA LEU A 17 -8.44 -3.02 14.72
C LEU A 17 -8.82 -1.87 15.67
N ALA A 18 -8.73 -0.62 15.19
CA ALA A 18 -9.12 0.54 15.99
C ALA A 18 -10.62 0.58 16.34
N GLN A 19 -11.48 -0.05 15.53
CA GLN A 19 -12.91 -0.20 15.80
C GLN A 19 -13.25 -1.42 16.67
N GLY A 20 -12.27 -2.26 17.00
CA GLY A 20 -12.47 -3.52 17.72
C GLY A 20 -13.20 -4.61 16.93
N ILE A 21 -13.27 -4.47 15.60
CA ILE A 21 -13.86 -5.46 14.68
C ILE A 21 -12.87 -6.61 14.44
N ALA A 22 -11.61 -6.26 14.17
CA ALA A 22 -10.51 -7.20 14.13
C ALA A 22 -9.87 -7.29 15.52
N SER A 23 -9.39 -8.48 15.92
CA SER A 23 -8.85 -8.67 17.27
C SER A 23 -7.40 -8.19 17.40
N ASN A 24 -7.06 -7.63 18.57
CA ASN A 24 -5.69 -7.18 18.86
C ASN A 24 -4.63 -8.30 18.70
N PRO A 25 -4.85 -9.56 19.14
CA PRO A 25 -3.89 -10.64 18.91
C PRO A 25 -3.64 -10.96 17.44
N GLU A 26 -4.68 -10.93 16.60
CA GLU A 26 -4.54 -11.12 15.15
C GLU A 26 -3.77 -9.95 14.53
N GLY A 27 -4.07 -8.71 14.94
CA GLY A 27 -3.33 -7.52 14.51
C GLY A 27 -1.85 -7.56 14.90
N ASP A 28 -1.54 -7.99 16.12
CA ASP A 28 -0.16 -8.14 16.61
C ASP A 28 0.60 -9.20 15.82
N ALA A 29 -0.03 -10.36 15.55
CA ALA A 29 0.58 -11.42 14.75
C ALA A 29 0.82 -10.96 13.31
N TRP A 30 -0.17 -10.31 12.70
CA TRP A 30 -0.07 -9.76 11.35
C TRP A 30 1.03 -8.71 11.23
N PHE A 31 1.12 -7.77 12.17
CA PHE A 31 2.15 -6.74 12.19
C PHE A 31 3.55 -7.33 12.48
N GLY A 32 3.63 -8.32 13.37
CA GLY A 32 4.86 -9.01 13.72
C GLY A 32 5.50 -9.77 12.55
N ALA A 33 4.67 -10.30 11.64
CA ALA A 33 5.12 -11.03 10.44
C ALA A 33 5.66 -10.13 9.32
N GLN A 34 5.52 -8.80 9.44
CA GLN A 34 6.00 -7.86 8.44
C GLN A 34 7.53 -7.67 8.50
N SER A 35 8.14 -7.27 7.39
CA SER A 35 9.53 -6.79 7.38
C SER A 35 9.67 -5.49 8.19
N GLU A 36 10.89 -5.14 8.60
CA GLU A 36 11.12 -3.87 9.32
C GLU A 36 10.62 -2.66 8.50
N ASP A 37 10.92 -2.62 7.21
CA ASP A 37 10.48 -1.54 6.31
C ASP A 37 8.95 -1.46 6.20
N ASP A 38 8.29 -2.62 6.13
CA ASP A 38 6.83 -2.72 6.09
C ASP A 38 6.22 -2.26 7.43
N LYS A 39 6.79 -2.64 8.58
CA LYS A 39 6.38 -2.13 9.91
C LYS A 39 6.45 -0.60 9.94
N ARG A 40 7.55 -0.01 9.47
CA ARG A 40 7.72 1.45 9.43
C ARG A 40 6.77 2.12 8.43
N ARG A 41 6.45 1.48 7.30
CA ARG A 41 5.40 1.96 6.37
C ARG A 41 4.04 1.97 7.06
N LEU A 42 3.66 0.86 7.66
CA LEU A 42 2.37 0.69 8.34
C LEU A 42 2.18 1.72 9.45
N LEU A 43 3.21 1.95 10.29
CA LEU A 43 3.14 2.96 11.35
C LEU A 43 3.03 4.41 10.81
N ARG A 44 3.62 4.71 9.64
CA ARG A 44 3.41 6.02 8.97
C ARG A 44 1.97 6.16 8.48
N GLY A 45 1.41 5.11 7.88
CA GLY A 45 0.01 5.07 7.47
C GLY A 45 -0.94 5.25 8.66
N LEU A 46 -0.71 4.51 9.74
CA LEU A 46 -1.46 4.63 10.99
C LEU A 46 -1.37 6.03 11.60
N SER A 47 -0.18 6.64 11.58
CA SER A 47 0.03 8.03 12.02
C SER A 47 -0.83 9.03 11.23
N ASN A 48 -1.06 8.79 9.93
CA ASN A 48 -1.93 9.64 9.12
C ASN A 48 -3.41 9.52 9.52
N PHE A 49 -3.88 8.31 9.85
CA PHE A 49 -5.24 8.13 10.38
C PHE A 49 -5.43 8.83 11.72
N ILE A 50 -4.46 8.68 12.63
CA ILE A 50 -4.46 9.36 13.92
C ILE A 50 -4.56 10.87 13.73
N LEU A 51 -3.71 11.47 12.88
CA LEU A 51 -3.75 12.91 12.65
C LEU A 51 -5.09 13.38 12.05
N GLN A 52 -5.74 12.57 11.22
CA GLN A 52 -7.07 12.87 10.66
C GLN A 52 -8.19 12.76 11.72
N ALA A 53 -8.07 11.83 12.68
CA ALA A 53 -8.98 11.72 13.82
C ALA A 53 -8.88 12.90 14.80
N ARG A 54 -7.82 13.71 14.70
CA ARG A 54 -7.55 14.91 15.52
C ARG A 54 -7.58 14.58 17.02
N PRO A 55 -6.65 13.74 17.50
CA PRO A 55 -6.55 13.40 18.91
C PRO A 55 -6.33 14.65 19.76
N LYS A 56 -6.91 14.63 20.94
CA LYS A 56 -6.71 15.61 22.01
C LYS A 56 -5.76 15.03 23.07
N PRO A 57 -5.14 15.85 23.92
CA PRO A 57 -4.26 15.35 24.98
C PRO A 57 -4.89 14.30 25.89
N GLU A 58 -6.19 14.43 26.18
CA GLU A 58 -6.95 13.43 26.96
C GLU A 58 -7.04 12.06 26.28
N ASP A 59 -7.09 12.02 24.94
CA ASP A 59 -7.14 10.76 24.20
C ASP A 59 -5.83 9.98 24.36
N VAL A 60 -4.70 10.69 24.45
CA VAL A 60 -3.36 10.09 24.66
C VAL A 60 -3.27 9.42 26.02
N VAL A 61 -3.82 10.05 27.07
CA VAL A 61 -3.83 9.48 28.42
C VAL A 61 -4.62 8.17 28.45
N VAL A 62 -5.81 8.18 27.84
CA VAL A 62 -6.66 6.99 27.75
C VAL A 62 -5.98 5.90 26.92
N ALA A 63 -5.40 6.24 25.76
CA ALA A 63 -4.71 5.29 24.90
C ALA A 63 -3.53 4.59 25.59
N ILE A 64 -2.74 5.32 26.40
CA ILE A 64 -1.66 4.72 27.20
C ILE A 64 -2.23 3.71 28.19
N ALA A 65 -3.33 4.05 28.89
CA ALA A 65 -3.97 3.15 29.85
C ALA A 65 -4.52 1.89 29.16
N GLU A 66 -5.27 2.05 28.06
CA GLU A 66 -5.91 0.94 27.33
C GLU A 66 -4.88 0.05 26.61
N SER A 67 -3.73 0.60 26.19
CA SER A 67 -2.64 -0.18 25.59
C SER A 67 -1.99 -1.19 26.54
N ARG A 68 -2.26 -1.07 27.86
CA ARG A 68 -1.65 -1.88 28.93
C ARG A 68 -0.12 -1.85 28.93
N LEU A 69 0.46 -0.80 28.33
CA LEU A 69 1.89 -0.55 28.36
C LEU A 69 2.26 0.22 29.63
N LYS A 70 3.48 -0.01 30.15
CA LYS A 70 3.99 0.79 31.25
C LYS A 70 4.17 2.23 30.75
N PRO A 71 3.64 3.26 31.44
CA PRO A 71 3.77 4.66 31.02
C PRO A 71 5.23 5.15 30.86
N THR A 72 6.17 4.49 31.52
CA THR A 72 7.60 4.80 31.46
C THR A 72 8.32 4.27 30.22
N LEU A 73 7.66 3.44 29.40
CA LEU A 73 8.24 2.97 28.14
C LEU A 73 8.41 4.14 27.16
N THR A 74 9.52 4.14 26.44
CA THR A 74 9.86 5.12 25.42
C THR A 74 8.67 5.54 24.53
N PRO A 75 7.89 4.62 23.93
CA PRO A 75 6.74 5.02 23.12
C PRO A 75 5.66 5.79 23.89
N CYS A 76 5.37 5.43 25.13
CA CYS A 76 4.39 6.12 25.99
C CYS A 76 4.87 7.52 26.39
N VAL A 77 6.16 7.65 26.72
CA VAL A 77 6.76 8.95 27.03
C VAL A 77 6.77 9.86 25.80
N LEU A 78 7.16 9.33 24.63
CA LEU A 78 7.19 10.09 23.38
C LEU A 78 5.81 10.63 23.00
N ILE A 79 4.77 9.79 23.04
CA ILE A 79 3.44 10.18 22.56
C ILE A 79 2.76 11.23 23.46
N ALA A 80 3.10 11.25 24.75
CA ALA A 80 2.60 12.23 25.72
C ALA A 80 3.28 13.61 25.60
N MET A 81 4.37 13.72 24.84
CA MET A 81 5.04 15.01 24.63
C MET A 81 4.27 15.92 23.68
N PRO A 82 4.48 17.26 23.77
CA PRO A 82 3.90 18.20 22.83
C PRO A 82 4.27 17.91 21.36
N ASN A 83 3.46 18.45 20.44
CA ASN A 83 3.62 18.32 19.00
C ASN A 83 3.55 16.85 18.52
N LEU A 84 2.35 16.28 18.60
CA LEU A 84 2.09 14.87 18.28
C LEU A 84 2.63 14.45 16.91
N ARG A 85 2.54 15.30 15.87
CA ARG A 85 3.08 14.97 14.54
C ARG A 85 4.58 14.66 14.59
N VAL A 86 5.35 15.44 15.34
CA VAL A 86 6.79 15.20 15.54
C VAL A 86 7.02 13.92 16.34
N GLN A 87 6.21 13.66 17.37
CA GLN A 87 6.36 12.46 18.18
C GLN A 87 6.02 11.18 17.40
N LEU A 88 4.98 11.21 16.57
CA LEU A 88 4.64 10.11 15.64
C LEU A 88 5.81 9.80 14.70
N ALA A 89 6.45 10.82 14.12
CA ALA A 89 7.63 10.61 13.29
C ALA A 89 8.80 9.96 14.07
N LYS A 90 9.02 10.34 15.33
CA LYS A 90 10.05 9.72 16.19
C LYS A 90 9.71 8.27 16.54
N LEU A 91 8.44 7.98 16.82
CA LEU A 91 7.95 6.63 17.12
C LEU A 91 8.23 5.67 15.96
N VAL A 92 7.98 6.11 14.72
CA VAL A 92 8.30 5.35 13.51
C VAL A 92 9.79 5.04 13.39
N MET A 93 10.67 5.88 13.96
CA MET A 93 12.13 5.75 13.88
C MET A 93 12.77 5.00 15.06
N LEU A 94 11.98 4.51 16.01
CA LEU A 94 12.51 3.70 17.11
C LEU A 94 13.15 2.39 16.59
N PRO A 95 14.04 1.76 17.37
CA PRO A 95 14.57 0.43 17.04
C PRO A 95 13.46 -0.58 16.78
N GLU A 96 13.69 -1.54 15.87
CA GLU A 96 12.66 -2.48 15.42
C GLU A 96 11.96 -3.19 16.59
N PHE A 97 12.71 -3.59 17.62
CA PHE A 97 12.18 -4.30 18.79
C PHE A 97 11.14 -3.51 19.59
N GLU A 98 11.06 -2.18 19.43
CA GLU A 98 10.02 -1.34 20.04
C GLU A 98 8.76 -1.23 19.18
N LEU A 99 8.84 -1.47 17.87
CA LEU A 99 7.74 -1.22 16.93
C LEU A 99 6.45 -2.00 17.27
N PRO A 100 6.48 -3.25 17.77
CA PRO A 100 5.24 -3.92 18.21
C PRO A 100 4.53 -3.22 19.37
N ARG A 101 5.26 -2.51 20.24
CA ARG A 101 4.67 -1.70 21.32
C ARG A 101 4.14 -0.37 20.78
N VAL A 102 4.86 0.23 19.84
CA VAL A 102 4.40 1.42 19.11
C VAL A 102 3.09 1.12 18.39
N PHE A 103 3.01 0.01 17.67
CA PHE A 103 1.83 -0.42 16.93
C PHE A 103 0.60 -0.49 17.84
N ARG A 104 0.68 -1.25 18.93
CA ARG A 104 -0.41 -1.35 19.92
C ARG A 104 -0.83 0.00 20.46
N LEU A 105 0.13 0.84 20.88
CA LEU A 105 -0.16 2.17 21.40
C LEU A 105 -0.87 3.06 20.36
N LEU A 106 -0.46 2.99 19.10
CA LEU A 106 -1.06 3.79 18.03
C LEU A 106 -2.44 3.29 17.60
N ILE A 107 -2.69 1.97 17.64
CA ILE A 107 -4.04 1.42 17.44
C ILE A 107 -4.98 1.93 18.52
N GLU A 108 -4.57 1.88 19.79
CA GLU A 108 -5.39 2.41 20.90
C GLU A 108 -5.61 3.93 20.78
N LEU A 109 -4.59 4.70 20.38
CA LEU A 109 -4.77 6.13 20.16
C LEU A 109 -5.75 6.42 19.02
N LEU A 110 -5.69 5.66 17.93
CA LEU A 110 -6.66 5.78 16.85
C LEU A 110 -8.07 5.42 17.35
N ALA A 111 -8.21 4.32 18.09
CA ALA A 111 -9.49 3.86 18.64
C ALA A 111 -10.16 4.93 19.52
N VAL A 112 -9.40 5.50 20.45
CA VAL A 112 -9.90 6.55 21.37
C VAL A 112 -10.26 7.83 20.60
N ALA A 113 -9.35 8.31 19.75
CA ALA A 113 -9.54 9.57 19.03
C ALA A 113 -10.68 9.48 18.01
N ASP A 114 -10.75 8.40 17.23
CA ASP A 114 -11.81 8.19 16.25
C ASP A 114 -13.15 7.89 16.95
N GLY A 115 -13.16 7.09 18.01
CA GLY A 115 -14.34 6.83 18.83
C GLY A 115 -14.95 8.11 19.40
N ARG A 116 -14.11 9.03 19.89
CA ARG A 116 -14.55 10.39 20.28
C ARG A 116 -15.06 11.18 19.09
N ARG A 117 -14.31 11.22 17.98
CA ARG A 117 -14.69 11.96 16.76
C ARG A 117 -16.04 11.53 16.20
N ARG A 118 -16.37 10.23 16.20
CA ARG A 118 -17.66 9.68 15.73
C ARG A 118 -18.84 10.09 16.61
N LYS A 119 -18.61 10.34 17.91
CA LYS A 119 -19.64 10.89 18.81
C LYS A 119 -19.86 12.39 18.60
N GLU A 120 -18.78 13.12 18.31
CA GLU A 120 -18.81 14.58 18.16
C GLU A 120 -19.21 15.05 16.74
N ARG A 121 -19.05 14.21 15.71
CA ARG A 121 -19.27 14.58 14.31
C ARG A 121 -20.04 13.53 13.54
N PRO A 122 -20.93 13.94 12.61
CA PRO A 122 -21.59 13.00 11.72
C PRO A 122 -20.58 12.25 10.83
N LEU A 123 -21.00 11.07 10.38
CA LEU A 123 -20.23 10.27 9.44
C LEU A 123 -20.02 11.03 8.13
N ASP A 124 -18.76 11.17 7.71
CA ASP A 124 -18.41 11.72 6.40
C ASP A 124 -18.31 10.56 5.42
N ARG A 125 -19.38 10.33 4.66
CA ARG A 125 -19.51 9.19 3.75
C ARG A 125 -18.73 9.36 2.44
N ILE A 126 -18.23 10.56 2.15
CA ILE A 126 -17.66 10.90 0.83
C ILE A 126 -16.14 11.07 0.93
N ASN A 127 -15.65 11.87 1.89
CA ASN A 127 -14.21 12.22 1.92
C ASN A 127 -13.38 11.32 2.83
N HIS A 128 -14.02 10.59 3.75
CA HIS A 128 -13.34 9.77 4.74
C HIS A 128 -14.00 8.40 4.85
N TRP A 129 -13.85 7.59 3.80
CA TRP A 129 -14.43 6.26 3.66
C TRP A 129 -14.24 5.35 4.90
N TRP A 130 -13.13 5.49 5.62
CA TRP A 130 -12.78 4.66 6.78
C TRP A 130 -13.59 5.00 8.05
N HIS A 131 -14.38 6.08 8.03
CA HIS A 131 -15.41 6.35 9.03
C HIS A 131 -16.68 5.54 8.81
N ARG A 132 -16.82 4.76 7.74
CA ARG A 132 -17.98 3.87 7.55
C ARG A 132 -17.92 2.70 8.55
N ASP A 133 -18.99 1.91 8.60
CA ASP A 133 -19.04 0.67 9.38
C ASP A 133 -18.21 -0.40 8.66
N LEU A 134 -17.00 -0.67 9.16
CA LEU A 134 -16.13 -1.68 8.57
C LEU A 134 -16.41 -3.09 9.09
N GLY A 135 -17.42 -3.25 9.96
CA GLY A 135 -17.94 -4.54 10.40
C GLY A 135 -18.95 -5.11 9.40
N ASP A 136 -19.54 -4.24 8.58
CA ASP A 136 -20.44 -4.63 7.48
C ASP A 136 -19.62 -5.08 6.25
N PRO A 137 -19.72 -6.37 5.84
CA PRO A 137 -19.03 -6.87 4.65
C PRO A 137 -19.42 -6.14 3.36
N ASP A 138 -20.65 -5.64 3.23
CA ASP A 138 -21.10 -4.94 2.03
C ASP A 138 -20.42 -3.58 1.91
N VAL A 139 -20.25 -2.88 3.03
CA VAL A 139 -19.47 -1.63 3.10
C VAL A 139 -18.02 -1.89 2.71
N VAL A 140 -17.39 -2.93 3.28
CA VAL A 140 -16.01 -3.29 2.97
C VAL A 140 -15.83 -3.62 1.49
N ASN A 141 -16.73 -4.44 0.94
CA ASN A 141 -16.69 -4.82 -0.47
C ASN A 141 -16.93 -3.62 -1.40
N ASP A 142 -17.82 -2.71 -1.03
CA ASP A 142 -18.07 -1.47 -1.75
C ASP A 142 -16.83 -0.57 -1.80
N ILE A 143 -16.16 -0.37 -0.66
CA ILE A 143 -14.89 0.38 -0.58
C ILE A 143 -13.84 -0.24 -1.50
N LYS A 144 -13.65 -1.57 -1.44
CA LYS A 144 -12.68 -2.28 -2.28
C LYS A 144 -13.00 -2.10 -3.76
N ARG A 145 -14.27 -2.29 -4.18
CA ARG A 145 -14.69 -2.08 -5.57
C ARG A 145 -14.44 -0.65 -6.05
N MET A 146 -14.79 0.36 -5.26
CA MET A 146 -14.57 1.76 -5.62
C MET A 146 -13.08 2.09 -5.77
N ARG A 147 -12.24 1.55 -4.87
CA ARG A 147 -10.78 1.72 -4.91
C ARG A 147 -10.16 1.02 -6.10
N ASP A 148 -10.54 -0.23 -6.35
CA ASP A 148 -10.06 -1.04 -7.46
C ASP A 148 -10.46 -0.42 -8.81
N ALA A 149 -11.70 0.07 -8.94
CA ALA A 149 -12.15 0.75 -10.16
C ALA A 149 -11.34 2.04 -10.43
N GLY A 150 -11.16 2.89 -9.42
CA GLY A 150 -10.36 4.12 -9.58
C GLY A 150 -8.88 3.85 -9.89
N LEU A 151 -8.30 2.80 -9.29
CA LEU A 151 -6.94 2.36 -9.57
C LEU A 151 -6.82 1.84 -11.00
N LEU A 152 -7.77 1.03 -11.47
CA LEU A 152 -7.77 0.48 -12.81
C LEU A 152 -7.89 1.59 -13.86
N GLU A 153 -8.79 2.55 -13.67
CA GLU A 153 -8.91 3.71 -14.57
C GLU A 153 -7.61 4.51 -14.63
N SER A 154 -6.98 4.76 -13.48
CA SER A 154 -5.68 5.45 -13.40
C SER A 154 -4.58 4.66 -14.12
N LEU A 155 -4.56 3.34 -13.98
CA LEU A 155 -3.60 2.45 -14.65
C LEU A 155 -3.82 2.42 -16.16
N LEU A 156 -5.07 2.29 -16.63
CA LEU A 156 -5.38 2.32 -18.05
C LEU A 156 -5.01 3.67 -18.67
N SER A 157 -5.25 4.78 -17.95
CA SER A 157 -4.80 6.10 -18.37
C SER A 157 -3.28 6.18 -18.45
N PHE A 158 -2.56 5.63 -17.47
CA PHE A 158 -1.10 5.57 -17.47
C PHE A 158 -0.58 4.80 -18.69
N VAL A 159 -1.08 3.57 -18.93
CA VAL A 159 -0.64 2.75 -20.08
C VAL A 159 -0.93 3.48 -21.39
N ARG A 160 -2.09 4.14 -21.55
CA ARG A 160 -2.36 4.94 -22.76
C ARG A 160 -1.35 6.07 -22.95
N THR A 161 -0.99 6.77 -21.89
CA THR A 161 -0.04 7.89 -21.94
C THR A 161 1.37 7.42 -22.25
N GLU A 162 1.86 6.36 -21.61
CA GLU A 162 3.23 5.89 -21.79
C GLU A 162 3.44 5.17 -23.12
N THR A 163 2.41 4.53 -23.68
CA THR A 163 2.52 3.78 -24.94
C THR A 163 2.04 4.55 -26.16
N LEU A 164 1.36 5.69 -25.96
CA LEU A 164 0.67 6.47 -27.00
C LEU A 164 -0.28 5.64 -27.88
N THR A 165 -0.71 4.47 -27.40
CA THR A 165 -1.52 3.54 -28.17
C THR A 165 -2.92 4.08 -28.41
N ARG A 166 -3.45 3.81 -29.60
CA ARG A 166 -4.88 4.01 -29.94
C ARG A 166 -5.68 2.70 -29.90
N LYS A 167 -5.02 1.58 -29.59
CA LYS A 167 -5.67 0.27 -29.50
C LYS A 167 -6.55 0.21 -28.25
N GLN A 168 -7.56 -0.65 -28.28
CA GLN A 168 -8.32 -0.99 -27.08
C GLN A 168 -7.39 -1.68 -26.07
N ILE A 169 -7.43 -1.23 -24.83
CA ILE A 169 -6.68 -1.83 -23.72
C ILE A 169 -7.67 -2.58 -22.83
N THR A 170 -7.35 -3.83 -22.53
CA THR A 170 -8.11 -4.71 -21.62
C THR A 170 -7.15 -5.26 -20.56
N LEU A 171 -7.67 -5.92 -19.53
CA LEU A 171 -6.84 -6.58 -18.51
C LEU A 171 -5.88 -7.62 -19.12
N GLY A 172 -6.31 -8.33 -20.17
CA GLY A 172 -5.49 -9.32 -20.87
C GLY A 172 -4.48 -8.73 -21.86
N THR A 173 -4.48 -7.41 -22.08
CA THR A 173 -3.57 -6.76 -23.03
C THR A 173 -2.13 -6.85 -22.52
N ASP A 174 -1.25 -7.41 -23.35
CA ASP A 174 0.19 -7.55 -23.11
C ASP A 174 0.94 -6.29 -23.56
N ILE A 175 1.75 -5.71 -22.67
CA ILE A 175 2.47 -4.46 -22.95
C ILE A 175 3.45 -4.61 -24.11
N ALA A 176 4.20 -5.72 -24.18
CA ALA A 176 5.17 -5.93 -25.24
C ALA A 176 4.51 -6.37 -26.55
N ARG A 177 3.72 -7.45 -26.49
CA ARG A 177 3.18 -8.13 -27.67
C ARG A 177 2.04 -7.35 -28.32
N ASP A 178 1.11 -6.81 -27.54
CA ASP A 178 -0.08 -6.16 -28.08
C ASP A 178 0.14 -4.66 -28.31
N LEU A 179 0.95 -4.00 -27.48
CA LEU A 179 1.21 -2.56 -27.60
C LEU A 179 2.53 -2.23 -28.30
N GLY A 180 3.43 -3.20 -28.47
CA GLY A 180 4.71 -3.01 -29.18
C GLY A 180 5.76 -2.26 -28.36
N VAL A 181 5.67 -2.31 -27.03
CA VAL A 181 6.59 -1.62 -26.11
C VAL A 181 7.67 -2.58 -25.66
N ASP A 182 8.91 -2.34 -26.06
CA ASP A 182 10.05 -3.17 -25.68
C ASP A 182 11.29 -2.29 -25.44
N GLY A 183 12.42 -2.89 -25.07
CA GLY A 183 13.69 -2.18 -24.99
C GLY A 183 13.69 -0.98 -24.03
N ASP A 184 14.18 0.16 -24.50
CA ASP A 184 14.32 1.35 -23.64
C ASP A 184 12.96 1.97 -23.28
N ASP A 185 11.97 1.90 -24.18
CA ASP A 185 10.60 2.34 -23.90
C ASP A 185 9.97 1.49 -22.79
N ALA A 186 10.19 0.17 -22.81
CA ALA A 186 9.74 -0.71 -21.73
C ALA A 186 10.44 -0.42 -20.40
N ARG A 187 11.74 -0.09 -20.41
CA ARG A 187 12.48 0.28 -19.19
C ARG A 187 11.90 1.54 -18.58
N GLU A 188 11.61 2.54 -19.39
CA GLU A 188 11.02 3.80 -18.93
C GLU A 188 9.59 3.59 -18.40
N LEU A 189 8.76 2.80 -19.09
CA LEU A 189 7.42 2.46 -18.63
C LEU A 189 7.46 1.76 -17.26
N VAL A 190 8.31 0.75 -17.08
CA VAL A 190 8.47 0.02 -15.82
C VAL A 190 8.91 0.95 -14.69
N ARG A 191 9.87 1.84 -14.95
CA ARG A 191 10.36 2.82 -13.97
C ARG A 191 9.23 3.76 -13.54
N ARG A 192 8.52 4.36 -14.50
CA ARG A 192 7.41 5.28 -14.22
C ARG A 192 6.23 4.60 -13.55
N PHE A 193 5.95 3.35 -13.91
CA PHE A 193 4.93 2.55 -13.23
C PHE A 193 5.28 2.40 -11.74
N GLY A 194 6.52 1.99 -11.43
CA GLY A 194 7.00 1.88 -10.06
C GLY A 194 6.86 3.19 -9.27
N GLU A 195 7.23 4.31 -9.88
CA GLU A 195 7.14 5.64 -9.25
C GLU A 195 5.70 6.13 -9.06
N GLN A 196 4.89 6.08 -10.13
CA GLN A 196 3.53 6.64 -10.12
C GLN A 196 2.58 5.84 -9.21
N PHE A 197 2.70 4.52 -9.21
CA PHE A 197 1.84 3.65 -8.41
C PHE A 197 2.48 3.28 -7.06
N ASN A 198 3.70 3.74 -6.80
CA ASN A 198 4.49 3.42 -5.60
C ASN A 198 4.57 1.89 -5.41
N VAL A 199 5.02 1.20 -6.45
CA VAL A 199 5.21 -0.25 -6.48
C VAL A 199 6.68 -0.54 -6.21
N ASP A 200 6.93 -1.38 -5.23
CA ASP A 200 8.26 -1.95 -5.02
C ASP A 200 8.61 -2.90 -6.17
N MET A 201 9.53 -2.46 -7.03
CA MET A 201 10.00 -3.18 -8.21
C MET A 201 11.30 -3.96 -7.94
N SER A 202 11.73 -4.12 -6.69
CA SER A 202 13.00 -4.80 -6.35
C SER A 202 13.06 -6.26 -6.82
N GLU A 203 11.92 -6.94 -6.90
CA GLU A 203 11.81 -8.32 -7.43
C GLU A 203 11.48 -8.39 -8.94
N PHE A 204 11.41 -7.25 -9.64
CA PHE A 204 11.06 -7.23 -11.05
C PHE A 204 12.23 -7.72 -11.92
N ASP A 205 11.96 -8.76 -12.73
CA ASP A 205 12.92 -9.31 -13.71
C ASP A 205 12.57 -8.81 -15.12
N PHE A 206 13.27 -7.78 -15.60
CA PHE A 206 13.02 -7.19 -16.92
C PHE A 206 13.15 -8.22 -18.04
N ASP A 207 14.17 -9.09 -17.98
CA ASP A 207 14.46 -10.06 -19.02
C ASP A 207 13.45 -11.23 -19.03
N MET A 208 12.61 -11.35 -18.01
CA MET A 208 11.48 -12.28 -18.03
C MET A 208 10.37 -11.84 -18.99
N TYR A 209 10.12 -10.53 -19.08
CA TYR A 209 8.97 -9.96 -19.78
C TYR A 209 9.34 -9.31 -21.12
N PHE A 210 10.51 -8.67 -21.20
CA PHE A 210 10.91 -7.83 -22.32
C PHE A 210 12.17 -8.35 -23.02
N GLY A 211 12.34 -7.99 -24.29
CA GLY A 211 13.57 -8.20 -25.03
C GLY A 211 14.62 -7.13 -24.68
N SER A 212 15.90 -7.49 -24.70
CA SER A 212 16.93 -6.47 -24.83
C SER A 212 16.88 -5.97 -26.28
N GLU A 213 16.66 -4.68 -26.49
CA GLU A 213 16.85 -4.06 -27.80
C GLU A 213 18.19 -4.52 -28.41
N GLY A 214 18.12 -5.07 -29.63
CA GLY A 214 19.25 -5.72 -30.29
C GLY A 214 18.93 -7.04 -31.00
N PHE A 215 17.66 -7.46 -31.10
CA PHE A 215 17.34 -8.66 -31.89
C PHE A 215 16.19 -8.48 -32.90
N GLU A 216 16.63 -8.19 -34.13
CA GLU A 216 16.05 -8.54 -35.45
C GLU A 216 15.41 -7.42 -36.29
N LEU A 217 16.26 -6.50 -36.76
CA LEU A 217 16.18 -6.00 -38.15
C LEU A 217 17.54 -6.16 -38.86
N SER A 218 18.10 -7.37 -38.82
CA SER A 218 18.98 -7.88 -39.88
C SER A 218 18.62 -9.34 -40.12
N GLY A 219 17.59 -9.55 -40.94
CA GLY A 219 17.12 -10.87 -41.31
C GLY A 219 18.25 -11.69 -41.94
N LEU A 220 18.55 -12.84 -41.33
CA LEU A 220 18.98 -14.11 -41.96
C LEU A 220 19.64 -15.10 -40.99
N VAL A 221 19.83 -14.80 -39.70
CA VAL A 221 20.48 -15.75 -38.78
C VAL A 221 19.89 -15.69 -37.37
N LYS A 222 18.92 -16.57 -37.06
CA LYS A 222 18.96 -17.34 -35.80
C LYS A 222 18.16 -18.63 -35.85
N THR A 223 18.90 -19.66 -36.17
CA THR A 223 18.66 -21.09 -36.04
C THR A 223 18.25 -21.48 -34.60
N LEU A 224 17.11 -22.16 -34.47
CA LEU A 224 16.85 -23.40 -33.71
C LEU A 224 17.52 -23.71 -32.34
N LEU A 225 17.88 -22.73 -31.51
CA LEU A 225 18.23 -23.00 -30.10
C LEU A 225 17.40 -22.18 -29.12
N GLY A 226 16.39 -22.83 -28.54
CA GLY A 226 15.84 -22.56 -27.20
C GLY A 226 15.62 -21.10 -26.82
N ARG A 227 14.77 -20.36 -27.55
CA ARG A 227 14.21 -19.12 -27.00
C ARG A 227 13.29 -19.49 -25.84
N ARG A 228 13.66 -19.17 -24.61
CA ARG A 228 12.67 -19.05 -23.53
C ARG A 228 11.61 -18.07 -24.01
N THR A 229 10.37 -18.53 -24.12
CA THR A 229 9.24 -17.66 -24.42
C THR A 229 9.11 -16.66 -23.28
N LYS A 230 9.13 -15.36 -23.59
CA LYS A 230 8.93 -14.30 -22.61
C LYS A 230 7.56 -14.46 -21.96
N ALA A 231 7.49 -14.24 -20.65
CA ALA A 231 6.23 -14.27 -19.93
C ALA A 231 5.40 -13.02 -20.32
N PRO A 232 4.06 -13.13 -20.37
CA PRO A 232 3.22 -11.96 -20.57
C PRO A 232 3.42 -10.92 -19.47
N MET A 233 3.57 -9.65 -19.82
CA MET A 233 3.31 -8.56 -18.88
C MET A 233 1.98 -7.92 -19.23
N THR A 234 0.89 -8.47 -18.69
CA THR A 234 -0.46 -7.94 -18.97
C THR A 234 -0.81 -6.77 -18.06
N VAL A 235 -1.82 -6.00 -18.46
CA VAL A 235 -2.43 -4.95 -17.62
C VAL A 235 -2.94 -5.52 -16.30
N GLU A 236 -3.44 -6.77 -16.28
CA GLU A 236 -3.83 -7.47 -15.05
C GLU A 236 -2.67 -7.62 -14.07
N LEU A 237 -1.45 -7.95 -14.55
CA LEU A 237 -0.28 -8.05 -13.69
C LEU A 237 0.13 -6.69 -13.11
N LEU A 238 0.14 -5.65 -13.95
CA LEU A 238 0.37 -4.29 -13.50
C LEU A 238 -0.67 -3.87 -12.45
N PHE A 239 -1.94 -4.22 -12.66
CA PHE A 239 -3.01 -3.91 -11.73
C PHE A 239 -2.84 -4.63 -10.39
N GLY A 240 -2.52 -5.92 -10.42
CA GLY A 240 -2.22 -6.70 -9.22
C GLY A 240 -1.03 -6.13 -8.43
N ALA A 241 0.06 -5.79 -9.12
CA ALA A 241 1.24 -5.20 -8.49
C ALA A 241 0.95 -3.80 -7.91
N ALA A 242 0.18 -2.98 -8.62
CA ALA A 242 -0.25 -1.66 -8.13
C ALA A 242 -1.15 -1.77 -6.90
N LYS A 243 -2.07 -2.74 -6.89
CA LYS A 243 -2.94 -3.01 -5.73
C LYS A 243 -2.15 -3.46 -4.52
N GLN A 244 -1.16 -4.33 -4.72
CA GLN A 244 -0.29 -4.84 -3.65
C GLN A 244 0.82 -3.86 -3.25
N ARG A 245 1.06 -2.79 -4.03
CA ARG A 245 2.22 -1.88 -3.90
C ARG A 245 3.57 -2.59 -4.01
N ARG A 246 3.60 -3.77 -4.61
CA ARG A 246 4.79 -4.61 -4.75
C ARG A 246 4.67 -5.48 -5.99
N TRP A 247 5.77 -5.61 -6.72
CA TRP A 247 5.90 -6.63 -7.75
C TRP A 247 6.28 -7.96 -7.11
N SER A 248 5.47 -8.99 -7.32
CA SER A 248 5.79 -10.34 -6.83
C SER A 248 6.52 -11.14 -7.91
N ARG A 249 7.59 -11.85 -7.54
CA ARG A 249 8.32 -12.69 -8.50
C ARG A 249 7.45 -13.74 -9.22
N ASN A 250 6.34 -14.15 -8.60
CA ASN A 250 5.41 -15.14 -9.14
C ASN A 250 4.23 -14.54 -9.92
N SER A 251 4.22 -13.23 -10.18
CA SER A 251 3.08 -12.59 -10.86
C SER A 251 2.82 -13.15 -12.27
N GLY A 252 3.78 -13.81 -12.92
CA GLY A 252 3.67 -14.29 -14.31
C GLY A 252 3.88 -15.79 -14.52
N ALA A 253 3.75 -16.63 -13.48
CA ALA A 253 3.91 -18.09 -13.58
C ALA A 253 2.58 -18.85 -13.56
#